data_AF-A0A4S8J5C0-F1
#
_entry.id   AF-A0A4S8J5C0-F1
#
_cell.length_a   1.000
_cell.length_b   1.000
_cell.length_c   1.000
_cell.angle_alpha   90.00
_cell.angle_beta   90.00
_cell.angle_gamma   90.00
#
_symmetry.space_group_name_H-M   'P 1'
#
loop_
_entity.id
_entity.type
_entity.pdbx_description
1 polymer ?
#
loop_
_entity_poly.entity_id
_entity_poly.type
_entity_poly.pdbx_seq_one_letter_code
_entity_poly.pdbx_strand_id
1 'polypeptide(L)'
;MELLDIYYESVGRNCLLILNVPPNSSGLISDEDLQVLQDFTALRITIFSHNLAWNATVTASSVRGGDSETRFSPSNILQKGISSYWAPDESESDWAIFLDLEQLISFNVLQIQEPIQMGQRIIEFQVDILSSGEWKTIANGTTIGYKRLLRFPMVETQFLRFIINKSRASPLISYIGIHADPFTTVYDSVTARSSSTKRFSFKRRNKRLGYALGSAI
;
A
#
# COMPACT_ATOMS: atom_id res chain seq x y z
N MET A 1 -12.48 -10.57 -0.13
CA MET A 1 -11.30 -9.98 0.55
C MET A 1 -10.01 -10.77 0.31
N GLU A 2 -10.05 -12.11 0.25
CA GLU A 2 -8.83 -12.95 0.11
C GLU A 2 -7.92 -12.57 -1.08
N LEU A 3 -8.46 -12.28 -2.26
CA LEU A 3 -7.65 -11.89 -3.42
C LEU A 3 -6.97 -10.51 -3.26
N LEU A 4 -7.61 -9.59 -2.52
CA LEU A 4 -7.02 -8.29 -2.18
C LEU A 4 -5.89 -8.47 -1.17
N ASP A 5 -6.04 -9.37 -0.19
CA ASP A 5 -4.95 -9.72 0.72
C ASP A 5 -3.76 -10.33 -0.02
N ILE A 6 -4.00 -11.29 -0.93
CA ILE A 6 -2.95 -11.85 -1.78
C ILE A 6 -2.26 -10.75 -2.58
N TYR A 7 -2.99 -9.77 -3.12
CA TYR A 7 -2.41 -8.64 -3.84
C TYR A 7 -1.49 -7.79 -2.96
N TYR A 8 -1.90 -7.45 -1.73
CA TYR A 8 -1.03 -6.74 -0.79
C TYR A 8 0.21 -7.55 -0.38
N GLU A 9 0.07 -8.87 -0.25
CA GLU A 9 1.15 -9.77 0.15
C GLU A 9 2.08 -10.18 -1.01
N SER A 10 1.69 -9.89 -2.26
CA SER A 10 2.49 -10.12 -3.48
C SER A 10 2.92 -8.81 -4.14
N VAL A 11 2.04 -8.19 -4.93
CA VAL A 11 2.29 -6.90 -5.62
C VAL A 11 2.66 -5.80 -4.64
N GLY A 12 2.04 -5.79 -3.46
CA GLY A 12 2.38 -4.86 -2.39
C GLY A 12 3.74 -5.12 -1.73
N ARG A 13 4.45 -6.19 -2.10
CA ARG A 13 5.76 -6.58 -1.54
C ARG A 13 6.80 -6.81 -2.64
N ASN A 14 6.75 -6.01 -3.71
CA ASN A 14 7.72 -6.07 -4.81
C ASN A 14 7.73 -7.41 -5.58
N CYS A 15 6.58 -8.08 -5.68
CA CYS A 15 6.43 -9.32 -6.46
C CYS A 15 5.38 -9.17 -7.57
N LEU A 16 5.38 -10.09 -8.53
CA LEU A 16 4.27 -10.25 -9.47
C LEU A 16 3.19 -11.14 -8.87
N LEU A 17 1.92 -10.84 -9.18
CA LEU A 17 0.80 -11.75 -8.93
C LEU A 17 0.42 -12.45 -10.23
N ILE A 18 0.71 -13.75 -10.31
CA ILE A 18 0.30 -14.61 -11.41
C ILE A 18 -0.90 -15.43 -10.90
N LEU A 19 -2.10 -15.07 -11.36
CA LEU A 19 -3.35 -15.68 -10.92
C LEU A 19 -3.83 -16.68 -11.98
N ASN A 20 -3.98 -17.94 -11.59
CA ASN A 20 -4.59 -18.97 -12.44
C ASN A 20 -6.11 -18.87 -12.38
N VAL A 21 -6.78 -18.89 -13.55
CA VAL A 21 -8.24 -18.92 -13.67
C VAL A 21 -8.60 -20.08 -14.60
N PRO A 22 -8.86 -21.28 -14.06
CA PRO A 22 -9.04 -22.46 -14.88
C PRO A 22 -10.42 -22.47 -15.55
N PRO A 23 -10.53 -22.90 -16.82
CA PRO A 23 -11.82 -23.14 -17.43
C PRO A 23 -12.51 -24.35 -16.78
N ASN A 24 -13.84 -24.34 -16.78
CA ASN A 24 -14.68 -25.45 -16.35
C ASN A 24 -14.70 -26.59 -17.41
N SER A 25 -15.49 -27.64 -17.16
CA SER A 25 -15.61 -28.80 -18.06
C SER A 25 -16.15 -28.47 -19.46
N SER A 26 -16.76 -27.30 -19.64
CA SER A 26 -17.24 -26.80 -20.94
C SER A 26 -16.19 -25.91 -21.64
N GLY A 27 -15.00 -25.74 -21.07
CA GLY A 27 -13.95 -24.89 -21.62
C GLY A 27 -14.16 -23.39 -21.38
N LEU A 28 -15.10 -23.00 -20.52
CA LEU A 28 -15.43 -21.60 -20.23
C LEU A 28 -15.00 -21.21 -18.81
N ILE A 29 -14.73 -19.93 -18.58
CA ILE A 29 -14.58 -19.41 -17.22
C ILE A 29 -15.95 -19.40 -16.55
N SER A 30 -16.01 -19.79 -15.28
CA SER A 30 -17.27 -19.78 -14.53
C SER A 30 -17.76 -18.35 -14.29
N ASP A 31 -19.07 -18.16 -14.18
CA ASP A 31 -19.66 -16.85 -13.87
C ASP A 31 -19.21 -16.37 -12.48
N GLU A 32 -19.01 -17.30 -11.54
CA GLU A 32 -18.48 -17.01 -10.21
C GLU A 32 -17.05 -16.46 -10.26
N ASP A 33 -16.15 -17.09 -11.01
CA ASP A 33 -14.77 -16.61 -11.17
C ASP A 33 -14.74 -15.24 -11.86
N LEU A 34 -15.59 -15.06 -12.89
CA LEU A 34 -15.71 -13.78 -13.58
C LEU A 34 -16.14 -12.66 -12.62
N GLN A 35 -17.14 -12.91 -11.78
CA GLN A 35 -17.59 -11.93 -10.79
C GLN A 35 -16.48 -11.60 -9.79
N VAL A 36 -15.75 -12.58 -9.29
CA VAL A 36 -14.62 -12.35 -8.36
C VAL A 36 -13.54 -11.47 -8.99
N LEU A 37 -13.23 -11.67 -10.28
CA LEU A 37 -12.24 -10.85 -10.99
C LEU A 37 -12.72 -9.42 -11.24
N GLN A 38 -14.01 -9.26 -11.53
CA GLN A 38 -14.64 -7.94 -11.68
C GLN A 38 -14.64 -7.17 -10.35
N ASP A 39 -15.07 -7.82 -9.27
CA ASP A 39 -15.05 -7.25 -7.92
C ASP A 39 -13.64 -6.86 -7.51
N PHE A 40 -12.66 -7.74 -7.74
CA PHE A 40 -11.26 -7.43 -7.45
C PHE A 40 -10.73 -6.24 -8.26
N THR A 41 -11.16 -6.11 -9.52
CA THR A 41 -10.84 -4.95 -10.35
C THR A 41 -11.46 -3.67 -9.77
N ALA A 42 -12.73 -3.71 -9.41
CA ALA A 42 -13.43 -2.58 -8.79
C ALA A 42 -12.74 -2.14 -7.49
N LEU A 43 -12.41 -3.09 -6.60
CA LEU A 43 -11.66 -2.81 -5.37
C LEU A 43 -10.35 -2.05 -5.64
N ARG A 44 -9.51 -2.54 -6.56
CA ARG A 44 -8.24 -1.86 -6.88
C ARG A 44 -8.44 -0.46 -7.47
N ILE A 45 -9.44 -0.28 -8.34
CA ILE A 45 -9.74 1.03 -8.92
C ILE A 45 -10.17 2.00 -7.82
N THR A 46 -11.08 1.58 -6.93
CA THR A 46 -11.53 2.40 -5.81
C THR A 46 -10.36 2.83 -4.92
N ILE A 47 -9.47 1.92 -4.57
CA ILE A 47 -8.37 2.20 -3.63
C ILE A 47 -7.27 3.08 -4.27
N PHE A 48 -6.87 2.78 -5.51
CA PHE A 48 -5.61 3.31 -6.07
C PHE A 48 -5.76 4.32 -7.21
N SER A 49 -6.99 4.68 -7.59
CA SER A 49 -7.24 5.63 -8.70
C SER A 49 -6.76 7.05 -8.41
N HIS A 50 -6.79 7.46 -7.14
CA HIS A 50 -6.42 8.81 -6.72
C HIS A 50 -5.30 8.74 -5.68
N ASN A 51 -4.26 9.55 -5.88
CA ASN A 51 -3.24 9.80 -4.87
C ASN A 51 -3.74 10.94 -3.99
N LEU A 52 -4.06 10.65 -2.72
CA LEU A 52 -4.52 11.67 -1.78
C LEU A 52 -3.43 12.70 -1.44
N ALA A 53 -2.16 12.38 -1.71
CA ALA A 53 -1.04 13.32 -1.56
C ALA A 53 -0.78 14.19 -2.81
N TRP A 54 -1.64 14.16 -3.84
CA TRP A 54 -1.37 14.84 -5.12
C TRP A 54 -1.08 16.35 -4.99
N ASN A 55 -1.77 17.03 -4.06
CA ASN A 55 -1.58 18.46 -3.80
C ASN A 55 -0.62 18.75 -2.64
N ALA A 56 0.06 17.73 -2.09
CA ALA A 56 0.91 17.90 -0.94
C ALA A 56 2.13 18.77 -1.26
N THR A 57 2.53 19.62 -0.32
CA THR A 57 3.86 20.21 -0.35
C THR A 57 4.87 19.19 0.16
N VAL A 58 5.92 18.95 -0.63
CA VAL A 58 6.96 17.97 -0.30
C VAL A 58 8.30 18.65 -0.11
N THR A 59 8.92 18.39 1.04
CA THR A 59 10.31 18.77 1.33
C THR A 59 11.12 17.53 1.71
N ALA A 60 12.43 17.65 1.77
CA ALA A 60 13.32 16.56 2.15
C ALA A 60 14.48 17.09 3.01
N SER A 61 15.20 16.18 3.67
CA SER A 61 16.40 16.53 4.44
C SER A 61 17.48 17.17 3.57
N SER A 62 17.63 16.70 2.33
CA SER A 62 18.49 17.32 1.32
C SER A 62 18.01 16.99 -0.10
N VAL A 63 18.54 17.76 -1.06
CA VAL A 63 18.33 17.55 -2.50
C VAL A 63 19.69 17.49 -3.17
N ARG A 64 19.91 16.47 -4.00
CA ARG A 64 21.15 16.34 -4.76
C ARG A 64 21.36 17.54 -5.68
N GLY A 65 22.49 18.23 -5.54
CA GLY A 65 22.77 19.44 -6.31
C GLY A 65 22.14 20.72 -5.72
N GLY A 66 21.52 20.63 -4.54
CA GLY A 66 20.94 21.75 -3.80
C GLY A 66 19.51 22.09 -4.18
N ASP A 67 18.91 23.02 -3.44
CA ASP A 67 17.46 23.33 -3.50
C ASP A 67 16.98 23.91 -4.84
N SER A 68 17.89 24.46 -5.65
CA SER A 68 17.57 24.98 -6.98
C SER A 68 17.57 23.89 -8.07
N GLU A 69 17.99 22.66 -7.76
CA GLU A 69 18.00 21.54 -8.70
C GLU A 69 16.61 20.90 -8.80
N THR A 70 16.08 20.83 -10.02
CA THR A 70 14.72 20.32 -10.27
C THR A 70 14.70 18.83 -10.61
N ARG A 71 15.80 18.28 -11.13
CA ARG A 71 15.90 16.86 -11.54
C ARG A 71 15.68 15.89 -10.38
N PHE A 72 16.03 16.30 -9.16
CA PHE A 72 15.94 15.48 -7.94
C PHE A 72 15.00 16.06 -6.89
N SER A 73 14.13 16.99 -7.30
CA SER A 73 13.18 17.66 -6.42
C SER A 73 12.35 16.66 -5.60
N PRO A 74 12.07 16.93 -4.30
CA PRO A 74 11.19 16.09 -3.50
C PRO A 74 9.78 15.95 -4.09
N SER A 75 9.28 16.97 -4.79
CA SER A 75 7.95 16.94 -5.43
C SER A 75 7.83 15.91 -6.56
N ASN A 76 8.95 15.42 -7.10
CA ASN A 76 8.98 14.41 -8.16
C ASN A 76 8.33 13.09 -7.75
N ILE A 77 8.13 12.84 -6.45
CA ILE A 77 7.55 11.60 -5.93
C ILE A 77 6.01 11.56 -6.00
N LEU A 78 5.33 12.67 -6.27
CA LEU A 78 3.86 12.70 -6.28
C LEU A 78 3.26 12.19 -7.59
N GLN A 79 4.05 12.20 -8.67
CA GLN A 79 3.66 11.73 -9.99
C GLN A 79 4.54 10.56 -10.44
N LYS A 80 3.91 9.54 -11.03
CA LYS A 80 4.65 8.41 -11.59
C LYS A 80 5.47 8.86 -12.79
N GLY A 81 6.76 8.59 -12.78
CA GLY A 81 7.64 8.79 -13.93
C GLY A 81 8.86 7.90 -13.84
N ILE A 82 9.30 7.34 -14.98
CA ILE A 82 10.46 6.44 -15.02
C ILE A 82 11.73 7.24 -14.71
N SER A 83 11.85 8.48 -15.17
CA SER A 83 12.99 9.36 -14.91
C SER A 83 12.73 10.41 -13.82
N SER A 84 11.60 10.34 -13.14
CA SER A 84 11.20 11.28 -12.08
C SER A 84 11.40 10.65 -10.73
N TYR A 85 12.31 11.19 -9.92
CA TYR A 85 12.58 10.71 -8.57
C TYR A 85 13.22 11.81 -7.72
N TRP A 86 13.08 11.66 -6.41
CA TRP A 86 13.90 12.38 -5.44
C TRP A 86 15.22 11.64 -5.21
N ALA A 87 16.28 12.42 -5.02
CA ALA A 87 17.59 11.94 -4.58
C ALA A 87 18.17 12.93 -3.55
N PRO A 88 18.69 12.43 -2.40
CA PRO A 88 19.39 13.28 -1.44
C PRO A 88 20.78 13.66 -1.96
N ASP A 89 21.38 14.64 -1.29
CA ASP A 89 22.80 14.95 -1.47
C ASP A 89 23.67 13.71 -1.24
N GLU A 90 24.81 13.63 -1.93
CA GLU A 90 25.68 12.45 -1.87
C GLU A 90 26.42 12.32 -0.54
N SER A 91 26.57 13.42 0.20
CA SER A 91 27.21 13.45 1.51
C SER A 91 26.27 13.16 2.68
N GLU A 92 24.96 13.11 2.43
CA GLU A 92 23.92 12.97 3.45
C GLU A 92 23.82 11.54 3.99
N SER A 93 23.72 11.40 5.31
CA SER A 93 23.45 10.13 5.98
C SER A 93 22.05 10.05 6.61
N ASP A 94 21.40 11.19 6.81
CA ASP A 94 20.05 11.27 7.37
C ASP A 94 19.03 11.58 6.27
N TRP A 95 18.27 10.56 5.87
CA TRP A 95 17.35 10.66 4.74
C TRP A 95 15.91 10.71 5.21
N ALA A 96 15.27 11.86 5.02
CA ALA A 96 13.86 12.04 5.31
C ALA A 96 13.15 12.81 4.19
N ILE A 97 11.90 12.43 3.93
CA ILE A 97 10.97 13.15 3.08
C ILE A 97 9.78 13.55 3.95
N PHE A 98 9.37 14.81 3.88
CA PHE A 98 8.26 15.37 4.62
C PHE A 98 7.15 15.75 3.66
N LEU A 99 5.92 15.40 4.01
CA LEU A 99 4.73 15.72 3.27
C LEU A 99 3.82 16.54 4.19
N ASP A 100 3.51 17.76 3.77
CA ASP A 100 2.35 18.53 4.24
C ASP A 100 1.22 18.27 3.25
N LEU A 101 0.16 17.60 3.71
CA LEU A 101 -0.99 17.24 2.90
C LEU A 101 -1.95 18.42 2.66
N GLU A 102 -1.61 19.62 3.17
CA GLU A 102 -2.37 20.88 3.10
C GLU A 102 -3.72 20.87 3.85
N GLN A 103 -4.19 19.68 4.25
CA GLN A 103 -5.41 19.45 5.00
C GLN A 103 -5.32 18.14 5.79
N LEU A 104 -6.23 17.94 6.74
CA LEU A 104 -6.38 16.63 7.38
C LEU A 104 -6.91 15.61 6.38
N ILE A 105 -6.19 14.51 6.20
CA ILE A 105 -6.56 13.41 5.31
C ILE A 105 -6.62 12.11 6.11
N SER A 106 -7.71 11.37 5.92
CA SER A 106 -7.89 10.01 6.44
C SER A 106 -7.42 8.96 5.43
N PHE A 107 -6.49 8.08 5.83
CA PHE A 107 -5.94 7.03 4.96
C PHE A 107 -5.40 5.84 5.76
N ASN A 108 -5.17 4.72 5.09
CA ASN A 108 -4.68 3.48 5.70
C ASN A 108 -3.75 2.66 4.80
N VAL A 109 -3.40 3.20 3.62
CA VAL A 109 -2.49 2.56 2.67
C VAL A 109 -1.46 3.55 2.16
N LEU A 110 -0.17 3.20 2.31
CA LEU A 110 0.94 3.95 1.70
C LEU A 110 1.59 3.12 0.60
N GLN A 111 1.68 3.68 -0.60
CA GLN A 111 2.42 3.13 -1.73
C GLN A 111 3.77 3.83 -1.85
N ILE A 112 4.86 3.08 -1.91
CA ILE A 112 6.21 3.61 -2.12
C ILE A 112 6.89 2.85 -3.25
N GLN A 113 7.66 3.56 -4.09
CA GLN A 113 8.43 2.96 -5.18
C GLN A 113 9.85 3.53 -5.25
N GLU A 114 10.81 2.68 -5.58
CA GLU A 114 12.16 3.07 -6.00
C GLU A 114 12.23 3.10 -7.54
N PRO A 115 13.08 3.95 -8.14
CA PRO A 115 13.41 3.88 -9.56
C PRO A 115 14.32 2.66 -9.83
N ILE A 116 13.74 1.45 -9.88
CA ILE A 116 14.50 0.19 -9.91
C ILE A 116 15.46 0.01 -11.08
N GLN A 117 15.28 0.76 -12.19
CA GLN A 117 16.27 0.83 -13.27
C GLN A 117 17.62 1.41 -12.81
N MET A 118 17.63 2.12 -11.69
CA MET A 118 18.83 2.63 -10.99
C MET A 118 19.29 1.70 -9.85
N GLY A 119 18.73 0.49 -9.77
CA GLY A 119 18.96 -0.49 -8.71
C GLY A 119 18.09 -0.30 -7.48
N GLN A 120 17.84 -1.40 -6.77
CA GLN A 120 17.12 -1.41 -5.49
C GLN A 120 18.10 -1.20 -4.32
N ARG A 121 17.83 -0.18 -3.49
CA ARG A 121 18.79 0.34 -2.51
C ARG A 121 18.30 0.25 -1.08
N ILE A 122 17.04 0.58 -0.82
CA ILE A 122 16.52 0.74 0.55
C ILE A 122 16.39 -0.62 1.26
N ILE A 123 16.88 -0.67 2.50
CA ILE A 123 16.92 -1.87 3.36
C ILE A 123 15.96 -1.73 4.55
N GLU A 124 15.81 -0.52 5.09
CA GLU A 124 14.99 -0.25 6.27
C GLU A 124 14.46 1.18 6.24
N PHE A 125 13.20 1.36 6.59
CA PHE A 125 12.54 2.65 6.64
C PHE A 125 11.38 2.64 7.64
N GLN A 126 10.91 3.83 8.01
CA GLN A 126 9.71 4.02 8.81
C GLN A 126 8.84 5.16 8.27
N VAL A 127 7.58 5.15 8.68
CA VAL A 127 6.58 6.17 8.36
C VAL A 127 6.01 6.67 9.67
N ASP A 128 6.13 7.98 9.88
CA ASP A 128 5.55 8.65 11.04
C ASP A 128 4.51 9.67 10.59
N ILE A 129 3.53 9.92 11.44
CA ILE A 129 2.55 10.99 11.29
C ILE A 129 2.62 11.92 12.49
N LEU A 130 2.24 13.19 12.31
CA LEU A 130 2.05 14.09 13.44
C LEU A 130 0.65 13.89 14.02
N SER A 131 0.57 13.48 15.28
CA SER A 131 -0.70 13.28 16.01
C SER A 131 -0.59 13.91 17.38
N SER A 132 -1.54 14.78 17.74
CA SER A 132 -1.55 15.49 19.03
C SER A 132 -0.24 16.26 19.33
N GLY A 133 0.41 16.80 18.30
CA GLY A 133 1.67 17.55 18.43
C GLY A 133 2.93 16.69 18.52
N GLU A 134 2.82 15.37 18.50
CA GLU A 134 3.95 14.44 18.56
C GLU A 134 4.03 13.57 17.32
N TRP A 135 5.26 13.25 16.90
CA TRP A 135 5.47 12.31 15.81
C TRP A 135 5.29 10.88 16.30
N LYS A 136 4.37 10.15 15.68
CA LYS A 136 4.09 8.75 16.00
C LYS A 136 4.34 7.87 14.77
N THR A 137 5.14 6.82 14.96
CA THR A 137 5.36 5.79 13.93
C THR A 137 4.09 4.96 13.73
N ILE A 138 3.65 4.89 12.47
CA ILE A 138 2.47 4.11 12.07
C ILE A 138 2.85 2.85 11.27
N ALA A 139 4.04 2.83 10.68
CA ALA A 139 4.52 1.69 9.93
C ALA A 139 6.05 1.65 9.89
N ASN A 140 6.58 0.43 9.88
CA ASN A 140 7.98 0.15 9.59
C ASN A 140 8.04 -0.79 8.38
N GLY A 141 9.14 -0.74 7.63
CA GLY A 141 9.36 -1.63 6.52
C GLY A 141 10.83 -1.88 6.25
N THR A 142 11.09 -2.90 5.44
CA THR A 142 12.44 -3.26 5.04
C THR A 142 12.71 -2.76 3.62
N THR A 143 12.52 -3.62 2.62
CA THR A 143 12.74 -3.31 1.22
C THR A 143 11.53 -2.63 0.58
N ILE A 144 11.78 -1.78 -0.43
CA ILE A 144 10.74 -1.18 -1.26
C ILE A 144 10.72 -1.82 -2.66
N GLY A 145 11.79 -1.66 -3.43
CA GLY A 145 11.87 -2.12 -4.82
C GLY A 145 10.88 -1.39 -5.74
N TYR A 146 10.29 -2.12 -6.68
CA TYR A 146 9.36 -1.57 -7.67
C TYR A 146 8.11 -1.01 -7.02
N LYS A 147 7.56 -1.72 -6.03
CA LYS A 147 6.36 -1.30 -5.33
C LYS A 147 6.25 -1.93 -3.95
N ARG A 148 6.08 -1.08 -2.95
CA ARG A 148 5.68 -1.45 -1.60
C ARG A 148 4.31 -0.85 -1.30
N LEU A 149 3.39 -1.66 -0.78
CA LEU A 149 2.13 -1.22 -0.20
C LEU A 149 2.15 -1.56 1.29
N LEU A 150 2.10 -0.55 2.13
CA LEU A 150 1.98 -0.68 3.58
C LEU A 150 0.53 -0.48 3.95
N ARG A 151 0.00 -1.37 4.78
CA ARG A 151 -1.32 -1.24 5.38
C ARG A 151 -1.16 -1.04 6.88
N PHE A 152 -2.00 -0.18 7.45
CA PHE A 152 -2.06 0.13 8.88
C PHE A 152 -3.52 0.45 9.25
N PRO A 153 -3.88 0.55 10.54
CA PRO A 153 -5.19 1.08 10.93
C PRO A 153 -5.43 2.47 10.31
N MET A 154 -6.69 2.84 10.07
CA MET A 154 -6.99 4.16 9.52
C MET A 154 -6.50 5.27 10.46
N VAL A 155 -5.73 6.19 9.90
CA VAL A 155 -5.19 7.36 10.57
C VAL A 155 -5.68 8.62 9.88
N GLU A 156 -5.72 9.72 10.62
CA GLU A 156 -6.02 11.04 10.11
C GLU A 156 -4.88 11.99 10.49
N THR A 157 -4.27 12.65 9.51
CA THR A 157 -3.18 13.61 9.72
C THR A 157 -3.08 14.58 8.56
N GLN A 158 -2.46 15.73 8.80
CA GLN A 158 -1.97 16.64 7.76
C GLN A 158 -0.48 16.40 7.46
N PHE A 159 0.31 15.96 8.43
CA PHE A 159 1.75 15.81 8.28
C PHE A 159 2.17 14.36 8.34
N LEU A 160 2.98 13.97 7.37
CA LEU A 160 3.62 12.65 7.27
C LEU A 160 5.11 12.85 7.04
N ARG A 161 5.94 12.01 7.66
CA ARG A 161 7.35 11.91 7.32
C ARG A 161 7.73 10.47 7.00
N PHE A 162 8.48 10.30 5.94
CA PHE A 162 9.05 9.05 5.50
C PHE A 162 10.56 9.10 5.76
N ILE A 163 11.05 8.19 6.61
CA ILE A 163 12.44 8.18 7.06
C ILE A 163 13.08 6.89 6.56
N ILE A 164 14.24 7.01 5.93
CA ILE A 164 15.02 5.88 5.43
C ILE A 164 16.16 5.62 6.41
N ASN A 165 16.03 4.56 7.21
CA ASN A 165 16.99 4.23 8.26
C ASN A 165 18.23 3.52 7.71
N LYS A 166 18.10 2.78 6.60
CA LYS A 166 19.21 2.02 6.03
C LYS A 166 19.05 1.83 4.53
N SER A 167 20.15 2.01 3.79
CA SER A 167 20.21 1.82 2.35
C SER A 167 21.59 1.30 1.91
N ARG A 168 21.65 0.59 0.77
CA ARG A 168 22.90 0.06 0.17
C ARG A 168 23.75 1.13 -0.51
N ALA A 169 23.13 2.25 -0.88
CA ALA A 169 23.70 3.43 -1.50
C ALA A 169 22.77 4.62 -1.23
N SER A 170 23.11 5.83 -1.68
CA SER A 170 22.21 7.00 -1.63
C SER A 170 20.80 6.60 -2.13
N PRO A 171 19.75 6.67 -1.28
CA PRO A 171 18.44 6.14 -1.62
C PRO A 171 17.76 7.00 -2.67
N LEU A 172 16.86 6.40 -3.45
CA LEU A 172 16.07 7.11 -4.45
C LEU A 172 14.60 6.73 -4.29
N ILE A 173 13.70 7.70 -4.38
CA ILE A 173 12.25 7.47 -4.32
C ILE A 173 11.62 8.03 -5.59
N SER A 174 10.95 7.18 -6.35
CA SER A 174 10.27 7.58 -7.59
C SER A 174 8.79 7.88 -7.40
N TYR A 175 8.19 7.34 -6.33
CA TYR A 175 6.77 7.56 -6.08
C TYR A 175 6.39 7.35 -4.61
N ILE A 176 5.56 8.25 -4.07
CA ILE A 176 4.78 8.06 -2.86
C ILE A 176 3.30 8.31 -3.16
N GLY A 177 2.45 7.34 -2.83
CA GLY A 177 1.00 7.43 -2.94
C GLY A 177 0.32 7.21 -1.60
N ILE A 178 -0.60 8.10 -1.23
CA ILE A 178 -1.48 7.93 -0.08
C ILE A 178 -2.86 7.52 -0.57
N HIS A 179 -3.39 6.42 -0.02
CA HIS A 179 -4.63 5.81 -0.47
C HIS A 179 -5.50 5.36 0.72
N ALA A 180 -6.81 5.31 0.49
CA ALA A 180 -7.79 4.78 1.43
C ALA A 180 -8.36 3.45 0.90
N ASP A 181 -8.18 2.39 1.66
CA ASP A 181 -8.87 1.11 1.54
C ASP A 181 -10.04 1.06 2.52
N PRO A 182 -11.28 1.35 2.06
CA PRO A 182 -12.47 1.32 2.92
C PRO A 182 -12.97 -0.10 3.18
N PHE A 183 -12.39 -1.12 2.55
CA PHE A 183 -12.89 -2.49 2.56
C PHE A 183 -12.19 -3.35 3.61
N THR A 184 -10.91 -3.08 3.88
CA THR A 184 -10.10 -3.87 4.82
C THR A 184 -9.92 -3.15 6.15
N THR A 185 -10.26 -3.81 7.25
CA THR A 185 -9.89 -3.36 8.60
C THR A 185 -8.62 -4.06 9.04
N VAL A 186 -7.52 -3.30 9.18
CA VAL A 186 -6.30 -3.79 9.83
C VAL A 186 -6.41 -3.50 11.33
N TYR A 187 -6.43 -4.55 12.15
CA TYR A 187 -6.34 -4.41 13.61
C TYR A 187 -4.88 -4.42 14.05
N ASP A 188 -4.53 -3.59 15.03
CA ASP A 188 -3.19 -3.58 15.60
C ASP A 188 -2.83 -4.97 16.15
N SER A 189 -1.82 -5.60 15.56
CA SER A 189 -1.32 -6.93 15.97
C SER A 189 -0.60 -6.93 17.32
N VAL A 190 -0.45 -5.76 17.97
CA VAL A 190 0.22 -5.62 19.27
C VAL A 190 -0.56 -6.31 20.40
N THR A 191 -1.89 -6.46 20.29
CA THR A 191 -2.73 -7.16 21.28
C THR A 191 -3.04 -8.62 20.95
N ALA A 192 -2.68 -9.12 19.76
CA ALA A 192 -3.06 -10.46 19.29
C ALA A 192 -2.02 -11.56 19.55
N ARG A 193 -0.87 -11.24 20.18
CA ARG A 193 0.19 -12.24 20.48
C ARG A 193 -0.02 -13.04 21.77
N SER A 194 -1.12 -12.82 22.50
CA SER A 194 -1.49 -13.65 23.65
C SER A 194 -2.88 -14.28 23.48
N SER A 195 -3.07 -15.15 22.49
CA SER A 195 -3.92 -16.35 22.66
C SER A 195 -4.05 -17.18 21.37
N SER A 196 -3.45 -18.37 21.44
CA SER A 196 -3.91 -19.62 20.80
C SER A 196 -3.99 -19.72 19.27
N THR A 197 -3.14 -20.61 18.76
CA THR A 197 -3.34 -21.45 17.57
C THR A 197 -4.79 -21.95 17.50
N LYS A 198 -5.61 -21.39 16.62
CA LYS A 198 -6.86 -22.03 16.19
C LYS A 198 -6.81 -22.25 14.69
N ARG A 199 -6.71 -23.53 14.31
CA ARG A 199 -7.02 -24.01 12.96
C ARG A 199 -8.41 -23.51 12.59
N PHE A 200 -8.51 -22.74 11.51
CA PHE A 200 -9.79 -22.35 10.95
C PHE A 200 -10.48 -23.58 10.35
N SER A 201 -11.57 -24.01 11.00
CA SER A 201 -12.54 -24.97 10.48
C SER A 201 -13.79 -24.18 10.10
N PHE A 202 -14.07 -24.04 8.79
CA PHE A 202 -15.30 -23.43 8.31
C PHE A 202 -16.41 -24.48 8.25
N LYS A 203 -17.40 -24.38 9.15
CA LYS A 203 -18.67 -25.11 9.02
C LYS A 203 -19.51 -24.43 7.92
N ARG A 204 -19.72 -25.12 6.79
CA ARG A 204 -20.74 -24.75 5.80
C ARG A 204 -22.12 -24.77 6.46
N ARG A 205 -22.80 -23.62 6.50
CA ARG A 205 -24.23 -23.53 6.81
C ARG A 205 -25.02 -23.94 5.56
N ASN A 206 -25.50 -25.18 5.51
CA ASN A 206 -26.51 -25.59 4.54
C ASN A 206 -27.85 -24.95 4.90
N LYS A 207 -28.28 -23.91 4.17
CA LYS A 207 -29.69 -23.53 4.09
C LYS A 207 -30.37 -24.49 3.11
N ARG A 208 -31.11 -25.47 3.63
CA ARG A 208 -32.09 -26.21 2.82
C ARG A 208 -33.28 -25.29 2.56
N LEU A 209 -33.52 -24.93 1.30
CA LEU A 209 -34.82 -24.45 0.84
C LEU A 209 -35.83 -25.59 0.98
N GLY A 210 -36.83 -25.42 1.85
CA GLY A 210 -38.02 -26.26 1.85
C GLY A 210 -39.04 -25.66 0.89
N TYR A 211 -39.24 -26.31 -0.25
CA TYR A 211 -40.42 -26.10 -1.09
C TYR A 211 -41.57 -26.90 -0.47
N ALA A 212 -42.63 -26.21 -0.04
CA ALA A 212 -43.92 -26.83 0.24
C ALA A 212 -44.85 -26.49 -0.94
N LEU A 213 -45.05 -27.45 -1.84
CA LEU A 213 -46.17 -27.49 -2.77
C LEU A 213 -47.27 -28.36 -2.13
N GLY A 214 -48.50 -27.87 -2.19
CA GLY A 214 -49.65 -28.45 -1.51
C GLY A 214 -50.39 -29.57 -2.26
N SER A 215 -51.48 -29.96 -1.59
CA SER A 215 -52.66 -30.74 -2.00
C SER A 215 -52.50 -32.24 -2.30
N ALA A 216 -53.11 -33.07 -1.44
CA ALA A 216 -54.19 -33.99 -1.85
C ALA A 216 -54.95 -34.54 -0.63
N ILE A 217 -56.28 -34.55 -0.77
CA ILE A 217 -57.37 -35.07 0.08
C ILE A 217 -57.84 -34.15 1.20
#